data_AF-A0A848LNT1-F1
#
_entry.id   AF-A0A848LNT1-F1
#
_cell.length_a   1.000
_cell.length_b   1.000
_cell.length_c   1.000
_cell.angle_alpha   90.00
_cell.angle_beta   90.00
_cell.angle_gamma   90.00
#
_symmetry.space_group_name_H-M   'P 1'
#
loop_
_entity.id
_entity.type
_entity.pdbx_description
1 polymer ?
#
loop_
_entity_poly.entity_id
_entity_poly.type
_entity_poly.pdbx_seq_one_letter_code
_entity_poly.pdbx_strand_id
1 'polypeptide(L)'
;MTSGKGLFLLGFLAAGALAGCAGGKSAERGAQAAEGSKPQGEAIQPERSGGEKVTEQDVNGDGKPDVWTYTVTEKDAEGADQERRVRQELDLNWDGRVDLTRYFDANGDPARETLDLDYDGKVDASYFFEKGVNTRRERDVNGDGRMDSFIFYERGTLARKERDTNADGKVDYWEYWENGQVDRIGEDLDGDGTVDKWTRNPNNAASE
;
A
#
# COMPACT_ATOMS: atom_id res chain seq x y z
N MET A 1 -39.50 -45.18 16.74
CA MET A 1 -38.23 -45.35 17.46
C MET A 1 -38.03 -44.10 18.31
N THR A 2 -38.63 -44.05 19.52
CA THR A 2 -37.98 -44.27 20.84
C THR A 2 -36.89 -43.22 21.13
N SER A 3 -37.17 -42.19 21.95
CA SER A 3 -37.02 -42.16 23.44
C SER A 3 -35.55 -42.15 23.88
N GLY A 4 -35.03 -41.33 24.79
CA GLY A 4 -35.55 -40.33 25.72
C GLY A 4 -34.38 -39.54 26.34
N LYS A 5 -34.63 -38.32 26.86
CA LYS A 5 -34.58 -37.91 28.30
C LYS A 5 -33.22 -37.92 29.02
N GLY A 6 -32.87 -36.76 29.58
CA GLY A 6 -31.96 -36.61 30.73
C GLY A 6 -31.94 -35.15 31.25
N LEU A 7 -32.42 -34.94 32.48
CA LEU A 7 -32.60 -33.68 33.23
C LEU A 7 -31.98 -33.86 34.62
N PHE A 8 -31.22 -32.88 35.15
CA PHE A 8 -31.00 -32.59 36.61
C PHE A 8 -30.32 -31.20 36.68
N LEU A 9 -30.87 -30.08 37.19
CA LEU A 9 -31.41 -29.61 38.49
C LEU A 9 -30.40 -29.30 39.63
N LEU A 10 -30.52 -28.04 40.12
CA LEU A 10 -30.06 -27.38 41.38
C LEU A 10 -28.54 -27.20 41.57
N GLY A 11 -27.99 -26.06 41.99
CA GLY A 11 -28.54 -24.85 42.63
C GLY A 11 -27.75 -24.55 43.91
N PHE A 12 -27.27 -23.32 44.14
CA PHE A 12 -27.06 -22.77 45.50
C PHE A 12 -26.89 -21.25 45.45
N LEU A 13 -27.80 -20.56 46.15
CA LEU A 13 -27.70 -19.17 46.57
C LEU A 13 -26.78 -19.07 47.80
N ALA A 14 -25.91 -18.07 47.87
CA ALA A 14 -25.47 -17.49 49.13
C ALA A 14 -25.10 -16.01 48.93
N ALA A 15 -25.91 -15.14 49.53
CA ALA A 15 -25.60 -13.73 49.73
C ALA A 15 -24.87 -13.56 51.07
N GLY A 16 -23.88 -12.67 51.11
CA GLY A 16 -23.23 -12.22 52.33
C GLY A 16 -22.59 -10.85 52.11
N ALA A 17 -23.14 -9.82 52.75
CA ALA A 17 -22.56 -8.49 52.83
C ALA A 17 -21.67 -8.38 54.08
N LEU A 18 -20.59 -7.60 54.01
CA LEU A 18 -20.25 -6.47 54.91
C LEU A 18 -18.85 -5.89 54.60
N ALA A 19 -18.68 -4.63 55.00
CA ALA A 19 -17.69 -3.65 54.60
C ALA A 19 -16.27 -3.80 55.20
N GLY A 20 -15.28 -3.11 54.60
CA GLY A 20 -13.97 -2.86 55.20
C GLY A 20 -13.03 -2.05 54.30
N CYS A 21 -12.64 -0.85 54.75
CA CYS A 21 -11.72 0.08 54.07
C CYS A 21 -10.24 -0.30 54.21
N ALA A 22 -9.44 0.32 53.34
CA ALA A 22 -8.04 0.76 53.52
C ALA A 22 -6.88 -0.15 53.05
N GLY A 23 -5.90 0.51 52.42
CA GLY A 23 -4.50 0.09 52.42
C GLY A 23 -3.93 -0.18 51.04
N GLY A 24 -3.32 0.85 50.42
CA GLY A 24 -2.58 0.68 49.18
C GLY A 24 -1.31 -0.16 49.33
N LYS A 25 -0.91 -0.81 48.24
CA LYS A 25 0.48 -1.03 47.86
C LYS A 25 0.55 -1.45 46.40
N SER A 26 1.42 -0.75 45.69
CA SER A 26 1.71 -0.84 44.26
C SER A 26 1.93 -2.28 43.80
N ALA A 27 1.17 -2.69 42.78
CA ALA A 27 1.57 -3.77 41.90
C ALA A 27 2.25 -3.13 40.69
N GLU A 28 3.54 -3.42 40.51
CA GLU A 28 4.28 -3.12 39.30
C GLU A 28 3.54 -3.75 38.11
N ARG A 29 2.85 -2.91 37.35
CA ARG A 29 2.33 -3.28 36.04
C ARG A 29 3.50 -3.15 35.08
N GLY A 30 4.19 -4.26 34.84
CA GLY A 30 5.10 -4.40 33.71
C GLY A 30 4.38 -3.90 32.46
N ALA A 31 4.94 -2.86 31.85
CA ALA A 31 4.50 -2.36 30.57
C ALA A 31 4.75 -3.47 29.55
N GLN A 32 3.73 -4.27 29.26
CA GLN A 32 3.61 -4.86 27.93
C GLN A 32 3.42 -3.68 27.00
N ALA A 33 4.53 -3.27 26.37
CA ALA A 33 4.46 -2.49 25.15
C ALA A 33 3.48 -3.22 24.23
N ALA A 34 2.40 -2.53 23.89
CA ALA A 34 1.54 -3.00 22.81
C ALA A 34 2.45 -3.09 21.59
N GLU A 35 2.74 -4.31 21.13
CA GLU A 35 3.19 -4.53 19.77
C GLU A 35 2.12 -3.89 18.88
N GLY A 36 2.41 -2.68 18.40
CA GLY A 36 1.57 -2.01 17.43
C GLY A 36 1.44 -2.96 16.26
N SER A 37 0.20 -3.35 15.94
CA SER A 37 -0.09 -4.12 14.74
C SER A 37 0.60 -3.45 13.57
N LYS A 38 1.52 -4.17 12.90
CA LYS A 38 2.13 -3.69 11.65
C LYS A 38 0.99 -3.20 10.74
N PRO A 39 1.16 -2.06 10.04
CA PRO A 39 0.17 -1.66 9.05
C PRO A 39 0.01 -2.81 8.06
N GLN A 40 -1.24 -3.06 7.67
CA GLN A 40 -1.48 -3.98 6.57
C GLN A 40 -1.24 -3.19 5.29
N GLY A 41 -0.37 -3.69 4.41
CA GLY A 41 -0.15 -3.11 3.09
C GLY A 41 -1.47 -2.99 2.31
N GLU A 42 -1.52 -2.05 1.36
CA GLU A 42 -2.67 -1.87 0.46
C GLU A 42 -2.96 -3.20 -0.25
N ALA A 43 -4.22 -3.61 -0.32
CA ALA A 43 -4.61 -4.81 -1.06
C ALA A 43 -4.47 -4.56 -2.57
N ILE A 44 -3.93 -5.53 -3.31
CA ILE A 44 -3.71 -5.38 -4.76
C ILE A 44 -5.00 -5.17 -5.54
N GLN A 45 -6.09 -5.82 -5.11
CA GLN A 45 -7.41 -5.70 -5.70
C GLN A 45 -8.30 -4.77 -4.86
N PRO A 46 -8.61 -3.55 -5.34
CA PRO A 46 -9.48 -2.62 -4.62
C PRO A 46 -10.94 -3.08 -4.66
N GLU A 47 -11.75 -2.56 -3.73
CA GLU A 47 -13.20 -2.72 -3.82
C GLU A 47 -13.75 -2.03 -5.09
N ARG A 48 -14.76 -2.66 -5.71
CA ARG A 48 -15.43 -2.12 -6.89
C ARG A 48 -16.26 -0.90 -6.51
N SER A 49 -16.18 0.15 -7.31
CA SER A 49 -16.99 1.35 -7.11
C SER A 49 -18.36 1.20 -7.80
N GLY A 50 -19.37 1.93 -7.30
CA GLY A 50 -20.69 1.90 -7.91
C GLY A 50 -20.69 2.53 -9.31
N GLY A 51 -21.22 1.81 -10.31
CA GLY A 51 -21.33 2.31 -11.70
C GLY A 51 -20.28 1.78 -12.66
N GLU A 52 -19.31 1.00 -12.18
CA GLU A 52 -18.36 0.27 -13.04
C GLU A 52 -19.04 -0.90 -13.75
N LYS A 53 -18.85 -0.99 -15.07
CA LYS A 53 -19.09 -2.20 -15.87
C LYS A 53 -17.76 -2.94 -16.01
N VAL A 54 -17.77 -4.26 -15.89
CA VAL A 54 -16.57 -5.09 -16.03
C VAL A 54 -16.67 -5.96 -17.28
N THR A 55 -15.57 -6.04 -18.02
CA THR A 55 -15.35 -7.01 -19.10
C THR A 55 -14.21 -7.92 -18.68
N GLU A 56 -14.43 -9.23 -18.76
CA GLU A 56 -13.48 -10.26 -18.31
C GLU A 56 -12.93 -11.02 -19.53
N GLN A 57 -11.64 -11.32 -19.54
CA GLN A 57 -10.97 -12.02 -20.63
C GLN A 57 -10.09 -13.14 -20.06
N ASP A 58 -10.34 -14.36 -20.51
CA ASP A 58 -9.46 -15.52 -20.33
C ASP A 58 -8.48 -15.55 -21.51
N VAL A 59 -7.23 -15.15 -21.25
CA VAL A 59 -6.19 -14.96 -22.27
C VAL A 59 -5.37 -16.23 -22.46
N ASN A 60 -5.25 -17.06 -21.42
CA ASN A 60 -4.50 -18.32 -21.44
C ASN A 60 -5.36 -19.55 -21.80
N GLY A 61 -6.69 -19.44 -21.76
CA GLY A 61 -7.66 -20.47 -22.10
C GLY A 61 -7.94 -21.51 -20.99
N ASP A 62 -7.65 -21.20 -19.72
CA ASP A 62 -7.83 -22.13 -18.60
C ASP A 62 -9.24 -22.13 -17.98
N GLY A 63 -10.12 -21.24 -18.46
CA GLY A 63 -11.49 -21.07 -17.99
C GLY A 63 -11.65 -20.10 -16.82
N LYS A 64 -10.57 -19.45 -16.38
CA LYS A 64 -10.60 -18.32 -15.44
C LYS A 64 -10.20 -17.05 -16.19
N PRO A 65 -10.77 -15.88 -15.86
CA PRO A 65 -10.30 -14.64 -16.46
C PRO A 65 -8.89 -14.29 -15.97
N ASP A 66 -8.07 -13.73 -16.87
CA ASP A 66 -6.75 -13.18 -16.58
C ASP A 66 -6.75 -11.64 -16.62
N VAL A 67 -7.74 -11.03 -17.29
CA VAL A 67 -7.83 -9.58 -17.46
C VAL A 67 -9.25 -9.11 -17.19
N TRP A 68 -9.38 -8.14 -16.28
CA TRP A 68 -10.64 -7.43 -16.01
C TRP A 68 -10.48 -5.97 -16.43
N THR A 69 -11.33 -5.51 -17.34
CA THR A 69 -11.39 -4.10 -17.75
C THR A 69 -12.65 -3.46 -17.21
N TYR A 70 -12.48 -2.39 -16.44
CA TYR A 70 -13.57 -1.63 -15.83
C TYR A 70 -13.81 -0.33 -16.58
N THR A 71 -15.04 -0.11 -17.00
CA THR A 71 -15.50 1.11 -17.68
C THR A 71 -16.62 1.79 -16.89
N VAL A 72 -16.73 3.11 -17.04
CA VAL A 72 -17.89 3.88 -16.60
C VAL A 72 -18.54 4.53 -17.81
N THR A 73 -19.85 4.75 -17.75
CA THR A 73 -20.55 5.54 -18.76
C THR A 73 -20.63 6.99 -18.30
N GLU A 74 -20.14 7.90 -19.13
CA GLU A 74 -20.19 9.35 -18.91
C GLU A 74 -20.77 10.06 -20.14
N LYS A 75 -21.08 11.35 -20.00
CA LYS A 75 -21.53 12.18 -21.12
C LYS A 75 -20.35 12.90 -21.75
N ASP A 76 -20.22 12.82 -23.06
CA ASP A 76 -19.25 13.62 -23.82
C ASP A 76 -19.67 15.10 -23.93
N ALA A 77 -18.88 15.91 -24.62
CA ALA A 77 -19.13 17.34 -24.79
C ALA A 77 -20.46 17.62 -25.53
N GLU A 78 -20.92 16.68 -26.35
CA GLU A 78 -22.17 16.73 -27.11
C GLU A 78 -23.35 16.11 -26.35
N GLY A 79 -23.12 15.53 -25.16
CA GLY A 79 -24.13 14.91 -24.31
C GLY A 79 -24.50 13.47 -24.70
N ALA A 80 -23.74 12.84 -25.60
CA ALA A 80 -23.88 11.43 -25.91
C ALA A 80 -23.20 10.56 -24.83
N ASP A 81 -23.67 9.32 -24.69
CA ASP A 81 -23.04 8.36 -23.78
C ASP A 81 -21.71 7.89 -24.37
N GLN A 82 -20.66 7.99 -23.57
CA GLN A 82 -19.33 7.50 -23.86
C GLN A 82 -18.89 6.55 -22.74
N GLU A 83 -18.33 5.40 -23.11
CA GLU A 83 -17.65 4.54 -22.15
C GLU A 83 -16.19 4.95 -22.01
N ARG A 84 -15.75 5.17 -20.78
CA ARG A 84 -14.36 5.45 -20.45
C ARG A 84 -13.81 4.36 -19.56
N ARG A 85 -12.64 3.84 -19.93
CA ARG A 85 -11.89 2.89 -19.10
C ARG A 85 -11.35 3.63 -17.88
N VAL A 86 -11.61 3.09 -16.69
CA VAL A 86 -11.18 3.68 -15.41
C VAL A 86 -10.16 2.81 -14.68
N ARG A 87 -10.25 1.49 -14.85
CA ARG A 87 -9.37 0.53 -14.20
C ARG A 87 -9.16 -0.71 -15.08
N GLN A 88 -8.00 -1.32 -14.97
CA GLN A 88 -7.71 -2.63 -15.53
C GLN A 88 -6.94 -3.45 -14.49
N GLU A 89 -7.39 -4.67 -14.23
CA GLU A 89 -6.75 -5.63 -13.33
C GLU A 89 -6.22 -6.80 -14.18
N LEU A 90 -5.03 -7.30 -13.86
CA LEU A 90 -4.39 -8.39 -14.59
C LEU A 90 -3.84 -9.43 -13.61
N ASP A 91 -4.11 -10.68 -13.91
CA ASP A 91 -3.40 -11.86 -13.43
C ASP A 91 -2.22 -12.12 -14.39
N LEU A 92 -0.99 -11.91 -13.92
CA LEU A 92 0.22 -12.01 -14.71
C LEU A 92 0.84 -13.40 -14.64
N ASN A 93 0.55 -14.16 -13.58
CA ASN A 93 1.14 -15.47 -13.32
C ASN A 93 0.15 -16.65 -13.51
N TRP A 94 -1.12 -16.35 -13.78
CA TRP A 94 -2.24 -17.27 -14.01
C TRP A 94 -2.64 -18.12 -12.79
N ASP A 95 -2.50 -17.58 -11.58
CA ASP A 95 -2.92 -18.27 -10.35
C ASP A 95 -4.40 -18.01 -9.97
N GLY A 96 -5.06 -17.13 -10.70
CA GLY A 96 -6.43 -16.67 -10.49
C GLY A 96 -6.56 -15.46 -9.58
N ARG A 97 -5.47 -14.76 -9.26
CA ARG A 97 -5.42 -13.54 -8.45
C ARG A 97 -4.90 -12.37 -9.29
N VAL A 98 -5.20 -11.15 -8.84
CA VAL A 98 -4.73 -9.94 -9.51
C VAL A 98 -3.32 -9.63 -9.05
N ASP A 99 -2.41 -9.44 -9.99
CA ASP A 99 -1.01 -9.07 -9.74
C ASP A 99 -0.73 -7.60 -10.08
N LEU A 100 -1.53 -7.03 -10.98
CA LEU A 100 -1.40 -5.64 -11.45
C LEU A 100 -2.77 -4.97 -11.50
N THR A 101 -2.89 -3.83 -10.83
CA THR A 101 -4.03 -2.92 -10.99
C THR A 101 -3.56 -1.61 -11.61
N ARG A 102 -4.12 -1.25 -12.77
CA ARG A 102 -3.85 -0.01 -13.51
C ARG A 102 -5.07 0.90 -13.51
N TYR A 103 -4.88 2.15 -13.15
CA TYR A 103 -5.89 3.21 -13.16
C TYR A 103 -5.63 4.20 -14.28
N PHE A 104 -6.70 4.72 -14.87
CA PHE A 104 -6.65 5.66 -15.99
C PHE A 104 -7.27 7.01 -15.64
N ASP A 105 -6.72 8.08 -16.21
CA ASP A 105 -7.26 9.43 -16.08
C ASP A 105 -8.48 9.65 -17.01
N ALA A 106 -8.98 10.89 -17.04
CA ALA A 106 -10.10 11.27 -17.90
C ALA A 106 -9.77 11.24 -19.41
N ASN A 107 -8.49 11.32 -19.78
CA ASN A 107 -8.04 11.23 -21.18
C ASN A 107 -7.81 9.78 -21.62
N GLY A 108 -7.85 8.83 -20.67
CA GLY A 108 -7.57 7.42 -20.91
C GLY A 108 -6.08 7.06 -20.81
N ASP A 109 -5.24 7.99 -20.36
CA ASP A 109 -3.84 7.76 -20.07
C ASP A 109 -3.68 7.07 -18.70
N PRO A 110 -2.65 6.23 -18.49
CA PRO A 110 -2.35 5.70 -17.16
C PRO A 110 -2.11 6.84 -16.17
N ALA A 111 -2.68 6.70 -14.97
CA ALA A 111 -2.52 7.63 -13.85
C ALA A 111 -1.79 6.97 -12.67
N ARG A 112 -2.09 5.69 -12.40
CA ARG A 112 -1.44 4.89 -11.36
C ARG A 112 -1.39 3.42 -11.76
N GLU A 113 -0.33 2.73 -11.39
CA GLU A 113 -0.24 1.27 -11.39
C GLU A 113 0.17 0.79 -10.00
N THR A 114 -0.42 -0.30 -9.52
CA THR A 114 -0.02 -1.01 -8.32
C THR A 114 0.29 -2.44 -8.67
N LEU A 115 1.37 -2.99 -8.09
CA LEU A 115 1.88 -4.32 -8.39
C LEU A 115 2.04 -5.12 -7.10
N ASP A 116 1.61 -6.37 -7.15
CA ASP A 116 1.94 -7.44 -6.23
C ASP A 116 3.06 -8.25 -6.90
N LEU A 117 4.28 -8.11 -6.39
CA LEU A 117 5.50 -8.65 -6.99
C LEU A 117 5.89 -9.99 -6.39
N ASP A 118 5.43 -10.29 -5.18
CA ASP A 118 5.66 -11.56 -4.48
C ASP A 118 4.42 -12.47 -4.42
N TYR A 119 3.27 -11.98 -4.90
CA TYR A 119 1.99 -12.68 -5.03
C TYR A 119 1.31 -12.99 -3.69
N ASP A 120 1.51 -12.14 -2.68
CA ASP A 120 0.90 -12.28 -1.35
C ASP A 120 -0.48 -11.62 -1.21
N GLY A 121 -0.94 -10.94 -2.26
CA GLY A 121 -2.19 -10.19 -2.34
C GLY A 121 -2.07 -8.72 -1.92
N LYS A 122 -0.87 -8.21 -1.63
CA LYS A 122 -0.62 -6.82 -1.26
C LYS A 122 0.19 -6.09 -2.31
N VAL A 123 0.15 -4.76 -2.24
CA VAL A 123 0.91 -3.89 -3.13
C VAL A 123 2.35 -3.76 -2.63
N ASP A 124 3.29 -4.26 -3.43
CA ASP A 124 4.73 -4.10 -3.25
C ASP A 124 5.29 -2.88 -3.97
N ALA A 125 4.62 -2.43 -5.04
CA ALA A 125 5.07 -1.30 -5.82
C ALA A 125 3.90 -0.44 -6.33
N SER A 126 4.08 0.87 -6.31
CA SER A 126 3.16 1.84 -6.93
C SER A 126 3.90 2.73 -7.92
N TYR A 127 3.39 2.88 -9.14
CA TYR A 127 3.90 3.81 -10.14
C TYR A 127 2.85 4.87 -10.42
N PHE A 128 3.26 6.13 -10.48
CA PHE A 128 2.39 7.28 -10.72
C PHE A 128 2.78 7.96 -12.02
N PHE A 129 1.76 8.44 -12.72
CA PHE A 129 1.88 8.98 -14.06
C PHE A 129 1.11 10.29 -14.16
N GLU A 130 1.70 11.26 -14.86
CA GLU A 130 1.02 12.49 -15.26
C GLU A 130 1.03 12.58 -16.78
N LYS A 131 -0.16 12.62 -17.40
CA LYS A 131 -0.31 12.63 -18.87
C LYS A 131 0.47 11.50 -19.54
N GLY A 132 0.38 10.29 -18.95
CA GLY A 132 1.07 9.08 -19.42
C GLY A 132 2.57 9.02 -19.13
N VAL A 133 3.19 10.04 -18.51
CA VAL A 133 4.62 10.04 -18.18
C VAL A 133 4.83 9.65 -16.72
N ASN A 134 5.70 8.68 -16.45
CA ASN A 134 6.02 8.26 -15.08
C ASN A 134 6.71 9.40 -14.31
N THR A 135 6.12 9.82 -13.19
CA THR A 135 6.61 10.91 -12.34
C THR A 135 7.11 10.42 -10.99
N ARG A 136 6.59 9.28 -10.50
CA ARG A 136 6.98 8.69 -9.22
C ARG A 136 6.89 7.17 -9.24
N ARG A 137 7.79 6.52 -8.51
CA ARG A 137 7.72 5.11 -8.17
C ARG A 137 7.93 4.94 -6.68
N GLU A 138 7.20 4.01 -6.09
CA GLU A 138 7.27 3.64 -4.68
C GLU A 138 7.41 2.13 -4.59
N ARG A 139 8.18 1.65 -3.62
CA ARG A 139 8.28 0.23 -3.28
C ARG A 139 8.32 0.01 -1.77
N ASP A 140 7.69 -1.07 -1.35
CA ASP A 140 7.92 -1.73 -0.06
C ASP A 140 9.04 -2.76 -0.30
N VAL A 141 10.28 -2.40 0.00
CA VAL A 141 11.43 -3.28 -0.26
C VAL A 141 11.57 -4.33 0.84
N ASN A 142 11.08 -4.05 2.04
CA ASN A 142 11.25 -4.91 3.21
C ASN A 142 10.04 -5.82 3.49
N GLY A 143 8.89 -5.57 2.85
CA GLY A 143 7.67 -6.37 2.93
C GLY A 143 6.88 -6.18 4.24
N ASP A 144 7.01 -5.03 4.91
CA ASP A 144 6.29 -4.75 6.15
C ASP A 144 4.93 -4.09 5.98
N GLY A 145 4.53 -3.81 4.73
CA GLY A 145 3.30 -3.13 4.36
C GLY A 145 3.43 -1.61 4.25
N ARG A 146 4.64 -1.04 4.38
CA ARG A 146 4.91 0.39 4.14
C ARG A 146 5.89 0.56 2.98
N MET A 147 5.62 1.52 2.12
CA MET A 147 6.58 1.94 1.11
C MET A 147 7.79 2.57 1.81
N ASP A 148 8.99 2.08 1.50
CA ASP A 148 10.26 2.50 2.10
C ASP A 148 11.26 3.02 1.05
N SER A 149 10.90 2.96 -0.23
CA SER A 149 11.75 3.38 -1.35
C SER A 149 10.95 4.20 -2.35
N PHE A 150 11.40 5.42 -2.62
CA PHE A 150 10.71 6.37 -3.49
C PHE A 150 11.67 6.90 -4.56
N ILE A 151 11.19 6.98 -5.80
CA ILE A 151 11.94 7.52 -6.93
C ILE A 151 11.06 8.56 -7.61
N PHE A 152 11.63 9.73 -7.89
CA PHE A 152 10.95 10.85 -8.52
C PHE A 152 11.63 11.23 -9.84
N TYR A 153 10.80 11.51 -10.83
CA TYR A 153 11.21 11.91 -12.16
C TYR A 153 10.72 13.32 -12.48
N GLU A 154 11.58 14.13 -13.07
CA GLU A 154 11.24 15.45 -13.59
C GLU A 154 11.48 15.46 -15.10
N ARG A 155 10.43 15.76 -15.87
CA ARG A 155 10.47 15.79 -17.35
C ARG A 155 11.05 14.49 -17.94
N GLY A 156 10.71 13.35 -17.33
CA GLY A 156 11.17 12.01 -17.76
C GLY A 156 12.60 11.64 -17.34
N THR A 157 13.30 12.50 -16.59
CA THR A 157 14.65 12.24 -16.09
C THR A 157 14.62 11.96 -14.59
N LEU A 158 15.46 11.05 -14.10
CA LEU A 158 15.61 10.78 -12.67
C LEU A 158 16.10 12.05 -11.97
N ALA A 159 15.33 12.55 -11.00
CA ALA A 159 15.63 13.76 -10.26
C ALA A 159 16.01 13.45 -8.80
N ARG A 160 15.33 12.48 -8.17
CA ARG A 160 15.51 12.20 -6.76
C ARG A 160 15.19 10.75 -6.41
N LYS A 161 15.91 10.19 -5.45
CA LYS A 161 15.51 8.99 -4.71
C LYS A 161 15.45 9.29 -3.22
N GLU A 162 14.54 8.62 -2.53
CA GLU A 162 14.38 8.70 -1.09
C GLU A 162 14.24 7.28 -0.54
N ARG A 163 14.80 7.01 0.65
CA ARG A 163 14.62 5.74 1.34
C ARG A 163 14.44 5.93 2.85
N ASP A 164 13.55 5.13 3.41
CA ASP A 164 13.54 4.77 4.83
C ASP A 164 14.41 3.51 4.97
N THR A 165 15.62 3.66 5.51
CA THR A 165 16.58 2.54 5.57
C THR A 165 16.48 1.75 6.87
N ASN A 166 15.74 2.25 7.86
CA ASN A 166 15.60 1.65 9.17
C ASN A 166 14.17 1.12 9.48
N ALA A 167 13.23 1.32 8.55
CA ALA A 167 11.82 0.90 8.59
C ALA A 167 11.03 1.50 9.77
N ASP A 168 11.32 2.75 10.15
CA ASP A 168 10.58 3.47 11.19
C ASP A 168 9.38 4.28 10.65
N GLY A 169 9.21 4.30 9.32
CA GLY A 169 8.18 5.03 8.60
C GLY A 169 8.60 6.45 8.20
N LYS A 170 9.86 6.83 8.37
CA LYS A 170 10.42 8.12 7.97
C LYS A 170 11.58 7.91 7.01
N VAL A 171 11.65 8.76 5.99
CA VAL A 171 12.82 8.79 5.10
C VAL A 171 14.03 9.28 5.90
N ASP A 172 15.14 8.55 5.79
CA ASP A 172 16.44 8.90 6.40
C ASP A 172 17.56 9.08 5.36
N TYR A 173 17.27 8.82 4.08
CA TYR A 173 18.25 8.84 3.01
C TYR A 173 17.70 9.48 1.73
N TRP A 174 18.46 10.39 1.13
CA TRP A 174 18.11 11.09 -0.10
C TRP A 174 19.26 11.07 -1.12
N GLU A 175 18.97 10.78 -2.38
CA GLU A 175 19.88 11.02 -3.52
C GLU A 175 19.26 12.06 -4.44
N TYR A 176 19.99 13.12 -4.78
CA TYR A 176 19.60 14.09 -5.82
C TYR A 176 20.45 13.83 -7.06
N TRP A 177 19.80 13.86 -8.22
CA TRP A 177 20.40 13.50 -9.49
C TRP A 177 20.33 14.67 -10.47
N GLU A 178 21.45 14.93 -11.14
CA GLU A 178 21.56 15.93 -12.20
C GLU A 178 22.37 15.34 -13.35
N ASN A 179 21.95 15.58 -14.59
CA ASN A 179 22.63 15.11 -15.80
C ASN A 179 22.94 13.59 -15.79
N GLY A 180 22.05 12.79 -15.18
CA GLY A 180 22.19 11.34 -15.10
C GLY A 180 23.24 10.84 -14.09
N GLN A 181 23.73 11.70 -13.19
CA GLN A 181 24.66 11.35 -12.12
C GLN A 181 24.13 11.85 -10.78
N VAL A 182 24.58 11.24 -9.68
CA VAL A 182 24.29 11.75 -8.33
C VAL A 182 24.99 13.10 -8.18
N ASP A 183 24.24 14.15 -7.88
CA ASP A 183 24.79 15.46 -7.48
C ASP A 183 25.17 15.43 -5.99
N ARG A 184 24.24 15.00 -5.14
CA ARG A 184 24.42 14.97 -3.69
C ARG A 184 23.58 13.91 -3.01
N ILE A 185 24.05 13.49 -1.85
CA ILE A 185 23.40 12.55 -0.95
C ILE A 185 23.12 13.28 0.37
N GLY A 186 21.91 13.13 0.88
CA GLY A 186 21.49 13.56 2.22
C GLY A 186 21.28 12.33 3.11
N GLU A 187 21.71 12.42 4.37
CA GLU A 187 21.53 11.40 5.40
C GLU A 187 20.98 12.08 6.67
N ASP A 188 19.88 11.57 7.22
CA ASP A 188 19.38 11.83 8.58
C ASP A 188 20.00 10.78 9.51
N LEU A 189 20.77 11.23 10.50
CA LEU A 189 21.57 10.38 11.37
C LEU A 189 20.94 10.22 12.76
N ASP A 190 19.97 11.06 13.12
CA ASP A 190 19.32 11.06 14.42
C ASP A 190 17.82 10.71 14.39
N GLY A 191 17.23 10.56 13.20
CA GLY A 191 15.87 10.10 12.96
C GLY A 191 14.80 11.16 13.22
N ASP A 192 15.17 12.44 13.23
CA ASP A 192 14.23 13.55 13.42
C ASP A 192 13.40 13.88 12.16
N GLY A 193 13.77 13.32 11.00
CA GLY A 193 13.15 13.54 9.70
C GLY A 193 13.83 14.66 8.88
N THR A 194 14.96 15.17 9.34
CA THR A 194 15.74 16.24 8.71
C THR A 194 17.12 15.73 8.33
N VAL A 195 17.66 16.22 7.22
CA VAL A 195 19.01 15.84 6.79
C VAL A 195 20.07 16.47 7.71
N ASP A 196 20.89 15.64 8.33
CA ASP A 196 22.05 16.04 9.14
C ASP A 196 23.31 16.24 8.29
N LYS A 197 23.49 15.38 7.28
CA LYS A 197 24.72 15.31 6.51
C LYS A 197 24.46 15.35 5.02
N TRP A 198 25.14 16.28 4.35
CA TRP A 198 25.21 16.35 2.89
C TRP A 198 26.57 15.92 2.38
N THR A 199 26.60 14.94 1.47
CA THR A 199 27.79 14.53 0.72
C THR A 199 27.58 14.89 -0.75
N ARG A 200 28.40 15.79 -1.29
CA ARG A 200 28.34 16.19 -2.71
C ARG A 200 29.27 15.34 -3.56
N ASN A 201 28.87 15.08 -4.80
CA ASN A 201 29.73 14.42 -5.78
C ASN A 201 30.86 15.38 -6.21
N PRO A 202 32.13 15.05 -5.96
CA PRO A 202 33.26 15.93 -6.30
C PRO A 202 33.40 16.13 -7.81
N ASN A 203 32.86 15.21 -8.63
CA ASN A 203 32.94 15.29 -10.09
C ASN A 203 31.81 16.11 -10.72
N ASN A 204 30.73 16.40 -9.98
CA ASN A 204 29.63 17.25 -10.47
C ASN A 204 29.88 18.75 -10.19
N ALA A 205 30.72 19.07 -9.20
CA ALA A 205 31.06 20.44 -8.81
C ALA A 205 32.01 21.17 -9.78
N ALA A 206 32.45 20.53 -10.87
CA ALA A 206 33.43 21.06 -11.82
C ALA A 206 32.82 21.56 -13.14
N SER A 207 31.50 21.71 -13.23
CA SER A 207 30.77 22.06 -14.46
C SER A 207 30.18 23.47 -14.48
N GLU A 208 30.46 24.33 -13.49
CA GLU A 208 30.09 25.76 -13.48
C GLU A 208 31.18 26.68 -14.05
#